data_AF-X1HZE9-F1
#
_entry.id   AF-X1HZE9-F1
#
_cell.length_a   1.000
_cell.length_b   1.000
_cell.length_c   1.000
_cell.angle_alpha   90.00
_cell.angle_beta   90.00
_cell.angle_gamma   90.00
#
_symmetry.space_group_name_H-M   'P 1'
#
loop_
_entity.id
_entity.type
_entity.pdbx_description
1 polymer ?
#
loop_
_entity_poly.entity_id
_entity_poly.type
_entity_poly.pdbx_seq_one_letter_code
_entity_poly.pdbx_strand_id
1 'polypeptide(L)' 'TKTTVYVSDIELWDRVDAVYSKFFGEHRPARAVVPTTKLHFGFQIEIEAVAALA' A
#
# COMPACT_ATOMS: atom_id res chain seq x y z
N THR A 1 -9.51 -6.41 -8.42
CA THR A 1 -8.78 -6.50 -7.13
C THR A 1 -8.57 -5.09 -6.58
N LYS A 2 -8.47 -4.92 -5.26
CA LYS A 2 -8.35 -3.63 -4.58
C LYS A 2 -7.34 -3.73 -3.44
N THR A 3 -6.51 -2.71 -3.25
CA THR A 3 -5.65 -2.57 -2.06
C THR A 3 -5.92 -1.25 -1.32
N THR A 4 -5.80 -1.26 -0.01
CA THR A 4 -5.74 -0.05 0.81
C THR A 4 -4.37 -0.01 1.49
N VAL A 5 -3.62 1.06 1.26
CA VAL A 5 -2.26 1.25 1.76
C VAL A 5 -2.30 2.27 2.89
N TYR A 6 -1.94 1.84 4.10
CA TYR A 6 -1.77 2.69 5.27
C TYR A 6 -0.29 3.02 5.42
N VAL A 7 0.05 4.32 5.44
CA VAL A 7 1.43 4.80 5.59
C VAL A 7 1.52 5.72 6.79
N SER A 8 2.44 5.41 7.71
CA SER A 8 2.58 6.16 8.97
C SER A 8 3.18 7.54 8.80
N ASP A 9 3.82 7.79 7.66
CA ASP A 9 4.41 9.06 7.27
C ASP A 9 4.29 9.20 5.75
N ILE A 10 3.75 10.33 5.30
CA ILE A 10 3.51 10.59 3.88
C ILE A 10 4.82 10.87 3.12
N GLU A 11 5.90 11.26 3.80
CA GLU A 11 7.21 11.43 3.17
C GLU A 11 7.76 10.10 2.62
N LEU A 12 7.26 8.96 3.11
CA LEU A 12 7.61 7.63 2.62
C LEU A 12 6.94 7.26 1.30
N TRP A 13 5.99 8.08 0.81
CA TRP A 13 5.12 7.74 -0.29
C TRP A 13 5.86 7.31 -1.56
N ASP A 14 6.85 8.08 -2.00
CA ASP A 14 7.57 7.78 -3.23
C ASP A 14 8.31 6.44 -3.16
N ARG A 15 8.85 6.12 -1.98
CA ARG A 15 9.53 4.84 -1.73
C ARG A 15 8.54 3.68 -1.74
N VAL A 16 7.35 3.88 -1.17
CA VAL A 16 6.27 2.89 -1.18
C VAL A 16 5.76 2.65 -2.59
N ASP A 17 5.51 3.71 -3.35
CA ASP A 17 4.98 3.62 -4.71
C ASP A 17 5.96 2.91 -5.67
N ALA A 18 7.27 3.17 -5.53
CA ALA A 18 8.29 2.47 -6.31
C ALA A 18 8.27 0.95 -6.09
N VAL A 19 8.16 0.50 -4.84
CA VAL A 19 8.10 -0.95 -4.51
C VAL A 19 6.75 -1.54 -4.92
N TYR A 20 5.66 -0.84 -4.64
CA TYR A 20 4.30 -1.26 -5.00
C TYR A 20 4.15 -1.47 -6.51
N SER A 21 4.64 -0.51 -7.31
CA SER A 21 4.59 -0.54 -8.77
C SER A 21 5.40 -1.71 -9.33
N LYS A 22 6.58 -1.97 -8.77
CA LYS A 22 7.40 -3.13 -9.14
C LYS A 22 6.70 -4.47 -8.81
N PHE A 23 6.00 -4.55 -7.68
CA PHE A 23 5.31 -5.76 -7.26
C PHE A 23 4.08 -6.07 -8.12
N PHE A 24 3.20 -5.08 -8.35
CA PHE A 24 1.96 -5.28 -9.08
C PHE A 24 2.12 -5.25 -10.60
N GLY A 25 3.14 -4.58 -11.14
CA GLY A 25 3.42 -4.54 -12.57
C GLY A 25 2.18 -4.17 -13.41
N GLU A 26 1.78 -5.07 -14.30
CA GLU A 26 0.61 -4.89 -15.17
C GLU A 26 -0.74 -5.18 -14.50
N HIS A 27 -0.78 -5.84 -13.33
CA HIS A 27 -2.05 -6.18 -12.66
C HIS A 27 -2.81 -4.94 -12.17
N ARG A 28 -2.07 -3.91 -11.72
CA ARG A 28 -2.55 -2.56 -11.35
C ARG A 28 -3.93 -2.54 -10.66
N PRO A 29 -4.05 -3.13 -9.46
CA PRO A 29 -5.33 -3.15 -8.75
C PRO A 29 -5.78 -1.71 -8.41
N ALA A 30 -7.08 -1.52 -8.19
CA ALA A 30 -7.57 -0.27 -7.62
C ALA A 30 -6.85 -0.02 -6.28
N ARG A 31 -6.53 1.25 -5.96
CA ARG A 31 -5.75 1.60 -4.78
C ARG A 31 -6.33 2.81 -4.04
N ALA A 32 -6.31 2.76 -2.71
CA ALA A 32 -6.43 3.93 -1.84
C ALA A 32 -5.17 4.03 -0.98
N VAL A 33 -4.72 5.25 -0.70
CA VAL A 33 -3.55 5.54 0.14
C VAL A 33 -4.04 6.42 1.28
N VAL A 34 -3.78 6.00 2.50
CA VAL A 34 -4.26 6.67 3.71
C VAL A 34 -3.05 7.02 4.58
N PRO A 35 -2.73 8.30 4.76
CA PRO A 35 -1.81 8.74 5.79
C PRO A 35 -2.39 8.40 7.16
N THR A 36 -1.61 7.73 8.01
CA THR A 36 -2.01 7.36 9.37
C THR A 36 -1.02 7.89 10.39
N THR A 37 -1.34 7.69 11.67
CA THR A 37 -0.35 7.79 12.75
C THR A 37 0.48 6.49 12.83
N LYS A 38 1.05 6.19 13.99
CA LYS A 38 1.90 5.00 14.18
C LYS A 38 1.11 3.71 13.98
N LEU A 39 1.66 2.81 13.18
CA LEU A 39 1.15 1.45 13.04
C LEU A 39 1.67 0.57 14.18
N HIS A 40 1.03 -0.57 14.39
CA HIS A 40 1.46 -1.54 15.39
C HIS A 40 2.92 -1.97 15.18
N PHE A 41 3.63 -2.25 16.27
CA PHE A 41 5.03 -2.68 16.28
C PHE A 41 6.04 -1.70 15.64
N GLY A 42 5.65 -0.44 15.41
CA GLY A 42 6.54 0.55 14.81
C GLY A 42 6.74 0.36 13.30
N PHE A 43 5.86 -0.37 12.64
CA PHE A 43 5.87 -0.47 11.17
C PHE A 43 5.54 0.88 10.52
N GLN A 44 6.06 1.05 9.31
CA GLN A 44 5.92 2.28 8.52
C GLN A 44 4.86 2.17 7.43
N ILE A 45 4.45 0.94 7.10
CA ILE A 45 3.46 0.63 6.07
C ILE A 45 2.70 -0.64 6.43
N GLU A 46 1.40 -0.65 6.14
CA GLU A 46 0.54 -1.83 6.15
C GLU A 46 -0.35 -1.80 4.90
N ILE A 47 -0.59 -2.96 4.28
CA ILE A 47 -1.43 -3.06 3.07
C ILE A 47 -2.49 -4.15 3.28
N GLU A 48 -3.74 -3.76 3.17
CA GLU A 48 -4.89 -4.66 3.07
C GLU A 48 -5.24 -4.86 1.59
N ALA A 49 -5.61 -6.09 1.21
CA ALA A 49 -6.00 -6.41 -0.16
C ALA A 49 -7.26 -7.29 -0.24
N VAL A 50 -8.13 -6.98 -1.20
CA VAL A 50 -9.24 -7.83 -1.62
C VAL A 50 -8.96 -8.34 -3.03
N ALA A 51 -8.95 -9.67 -3.17
CA ALA A 51 -8.71 -10.36 -4.43
C ALA A 51 -9.92 -11.24 -4.81
N ALA A 52 -10.03 -11.55 -6.10
CA ALA A 52 -11.01 -12.50 -6.62
C ALA A 52 -10.25 -13.59 -7.40
N LEU A 53 -10.77 -14.82 -7.37
CA LEU A 53 -10.28 -15.89 -8.24
C LEU A 53 -10.75 -15.63 -9.67
N ALA A 54 -9.96 -16.09 -10.64
CA ALA A 54 -10.29 -16.02 -12.06
C ALA A 54 -11.37 -17.04 -12.43
#